data_AF-A0A0X1KN22-F1
#
_entry.id   AF-A0A0X1KN22-F1
#
_cell.length_a   1.000
_cell.length_b   1.000
_cell.length_c   1.000
_cell.angle_alpha   90.00
_cell.angle_beta   90.00
_cell.angle_gamma   90.00
#
_symmetry.space_group_name_H-M   'P 1'
#
loop_
_entity.id
_entity.type
_entity.pdbx_description
1 polymer ?
#
loop_
_entity_poly.entity_id
_entity_poly.type
_entity_poly.pdbx_seq_one_letter_code
_entity_poly.pdbx_strand_id
1 'polypeptide(L)'
;MRPNEVWVKLSEGGLYSHKTNFYAVIRKLKRGGYSLRWVEWGFNGYTVSSKTKRFEKLEDIFDEVSPEDIYRAIRNHPEKEEAREVWAEELLFLGKLLGRPVSGWKPNPKPTRQITLAEVIS
;
A
#
# COMPACT_ATOMS: atom_id res chain seq x y z
N MET A 1 7.66 -8.12 5.01
CA MET A 1 7.59 -6.78 4.37
C MET A 1 6.52 -6.04 5.12
N ARG A 2 6.76 -4.84 5.66
CA ARG A 2 5.83 -4.26 6.64
C ARG A 2 4.41 -4.15 6.05
N PRO A 3 3.34 -4.50 6.80
CA PRO A 3 1.96 -4.45 6.28
C PRO A 3 1.52 -3.08 5.76
N ASN A 4 2.13 -2.00 6.28
CA ASN A 4 1.84 -0.63 5.88
C ASN A 4 2.69 -0.12 4.71
N GLU A 5 3.46 -0.99 4.06
CA GLU A 5 4.36 -0.65 2.96
C GLU A 5 4.05 -1.54 1.76
N VAL A 6 3.97 -0.96 0.57
CA VAL A 6 3.62 -1.63 -0.67
C VAL A 6 4.66 -1.28 -1.72
N TRP A 7 5.14 -2.30 -2.43
CA TRP A 7 6.13 -2.16 -3.48
C TRP A 7 5.43 -2.38 -4.81
N VAL A 8 5.41 -1.33 -5.62
CA VAL A 8 4.83 -1.32 -6.95
C VAL A 8 5.96 -1.44 -7.95
N LYS A 9 6.00 -2.52 -8.72
CA LYS A 9 6.99 -2.67 -9.79
C LYS A 9 6.56 -1.78 -10.96
N LEU A 10 7.40 -0.81 -11.32
CA LEU A 10 7.11 0.09 -12.44
C LEU A 10 7.67 -0.44 -13.76
N SER A 11 8.91 -0.93 -13.73
CA SER A 11 9.62 -1.33 -14.93
C SER A 11 10.73 -2.31 -14.62
N GLU A 12 11.15 -3.01 -15.67
CA GLU A 12 12.43 -3.71 -15.75
C GLU A 12 13.32 -2.88 -16.67
N GLY A 13 14.45 -2.39 -16.18
CA GLY A 13 15.47 -1.67 -16.94
C GLY A 13 16.69 -2.55 -17.22
N GLY A 14 17.49 -2.19 -18.24
CA GLY A 14 18.80 -2.80 -18.51
C GLY A 14 19.14 -2.92 -19.99
N LEU A 15 20.28 -2.36 -20.43
CA LEU A 15 20.87 -2.68 -21.74
C LEU A 15 21.69 -3.97 -21.63
N TYR A 16 21.38 -4.93 -22.51
CA TYR A 16 22.16 -6.09 -22.95
C TYR A 16 22.74 -7.12 -21.94
N SER A 17 22.82 -6.89 -20.63
CA SER A 17 23.36 -7.91 -19.71
C SER A 17 23.05 -7.77 -18.21
N HIS A 18 22.47 -6.66 -17.75
CA HIS A 18 22.11 -6.46 -16.35
C HIS A 18 20.67 -5.98 -16.22
N LYS A 19 19.77 -6.88 -15.78
CA LYS A 19 18.39 -6.53 -15.46
C LYS A 19 18.35 -5.80 -14.11
N THR A 20 17.72 -4.64 -14.10
CA THR A 20 17.49 -3.84 -12.91
C THR A 20 15.98 -3.67 -12.75
N ASN A 21 15.47 -3.90 -11.55
CA ASN A 21 14.05 -3.70 -11.27
C ASN A 21 13.84 -2.32 -10.64
N PHE A 22 12.87 -1.57 -11.15
CA PHE A 22 12.49 -0.27 -10.62
C PHE A 22 11.16 -0.37 -9.87
N TYR A 23 11.14 0.09 -8.61
CA TYR A 23 10.00 0.01 -7.73
C TYR A 23 9.61 1.37 -7.17
N ALA A 24 8.31 1.62 -7.08
CA ALA A 24 7.69 2.59 -6.19
C ALA A 24 7.46 1.93 -4.84
N VAL A 25 8.04 2.48 -3.76
CA VAL A 25 7.72 2.03 -2.41
C VAL A 25 6.82 3.07 -1.75
N ILE A 26 5.56 2.69 -1.57
CA ILE A 26 4.51 3.50 -0.96
C ILE A 26 4.29 3.01 0.45
N ARG A 27 4.26 3.91 1.43
CA ARG A 27 4.05 3.55 2.83
C ARG A 27 3.04 4.46 3.50
N LYS A 28 2.10 3.86 4.25
CA LYS A 28 1.21 4.56 5.17
C LYS A 28 1.94 5.01 6.44
N LEU A 29 1.78 6.28 6.78
CA LEU A 29 2.41 6.90 7.94
C LEU A 29 1.50 6.82 9.18
N LYS A 30 2.10 6.69 10.37
CA LYS A 30 1.35 6.54 11.63
C LYS A 30 0.44 7.72 11.99
N ARG A 31 0.74 8.93 11.46
CA ARG A 31 0.01 10.17 11.78
C ARG A 31 -0.86 10.64 10.60
N GLY A 32 -1.26 9.70 9.74
CA GLY A 32 -1.92 10.02 8.48
C GLY A 32 -0.95 10.37 7.36
N GLY A 33 -1.43 10.25 6.13
CA GLY A 33 -0.67 10.47 4.90
C GLY A 33 0.24 9.32 4.52
N TYR A 34 1.03 9.58 3.48
CA TYR A 34 1.79 8.60 2.75
C TYR A 34 3.22 9.07 2.53
N SER A 35 4.12 8.11 2.31
CA SER A 35 5.44 8.39 1.77
C SER A 35 5.71 7.56 0.54
N LEU A 36 6.33 8.17 -0.47
CA LEU A 36 6.81 7.51 -1.68
C LEU A 36 8.33 7.61 -1.74
N ARG A 37 8.98 6.52 -2.15
CA ARG A 37 10.38 6.56 -2.60
C ARG A 37 10.56 5.62 -3.78
N TRP A 38 11.49 5.97 -4.66
CA TRP A 38 11.91 5.09 -5.74
C TRP A 38 13.04 4.20 -5.27
N VAL A 39 12.96 2.93 -5.65
CA VAL A 39 13.96 1.92 -5.32
C VAL A 39 14.37 1.22 -6.59
N GLU A 40 15.64 1.35 -6.93
CA GLU A 40 16.30 0.62 -7.99
C GLU A 40 17.03 -0.57 -7.38
N TRP A 41 16.67 -1.78 -7.80
CA TRP A 41 17.31 -3.01 -7.37
C TRP A 41 18.12 -3.61 -8.52
N GLY A 42 19.44 -3.45 -8.42
CA GLY A 42 20.39 -3.98 -9.40
C GLY A 42 20.61 -5.49 -9.25
N PHE A 43 20.96 -6.14 -10.36
CA PHE A 43 21.35 -7.55 -10.40
C PHE A 43 22.55 -7.87 -9.49
N ASN A 44 23.42 -6.89 -9.25
CA ASN A 44 24.57 -6.97 -8.36
C ASN A 44 24.20 -7.02 -6.86
N GLY A 45 22.91 -7.04 -6.52
CA GLY A 45 22.41 -7.06 -5.14
C GLY A 45 22.39 -5.69 -4.45
N TYR A 46 22.92 -4.64 -5.09
CA TYR A 46 22.87 -3.29 -4.54
C TYR A 46 21.51 -2.65 -4.79
N THR A 47 21.07 -1.88 -3.79
CA THR A 47 19.80 -1.17 -3.83
C THR A 47 20.08 0.33 -3.73
N VAL A 48 19.60 1.10 -4.70
CA VAL A 48 19.68 2.57 -4.69
C VAL A 48 18.29 3.10 -4.40
N SER A 49 18.16 3.95 -3.38
CA SER A 49 16.87 4.57 -3.03
C SER A 49 16.91 6.07 -3.21
N SER A 50 15.89 6.63 -3.87
CA SER A 50 15.71 8.08 -3.95
C SER A 50 15.34 8.69 -2.60
N LYS A 51 15.38 10.02 -2.52
CA LYS A 51 14.81 10.77 -1.40
C LYS A 51 13.32 10.44 -1.24
N THR A 52 12.89 10.26 0.00
CA THR A 52 11.49 10.03 0.35
C THR A 52 10.67 11.32 0.19
N LYS A 53 9.61 11.26 -0.60
CA LYS A 53 8.57 12.28 -0.71
C LYS A 53 7.42 11.95 0.26
N ARG A 54 6.72 12.96 0.78
CA ARG A 54 5.56 12.80 1.68
C ARG A 54 4.33 13.42 1.04
N PHE A 55 3.19 12.78 1.25
CA PHE A 55 1.91 13.16 0.67
C PHE A 55 0.84 13.09 1.76
N GLU A 56 -0.18 13.94 1.64
CA GLU A 56 -1.31 13.93 2.57
C GLU A 56 -2.37 12.92 2.12
N LYS A 57 -2.60 12.82 0.81
CA LYS A 57 -3.61 11.95 0.21
C LYS A 57 -2.96 10.88 -0.67
N LEU A 58 -3.69 9.80 -0.92
CA LEU A 58 -3.19 8.74 -1.81
C LEU A 58 -3.22 9.22 -3.26
N GLU A 59 -4.21 10.04 -3.58
CA GLU A 59 -4.47 10.62 -4.89
C GLU A 59 -3.29 11.46 -5.39
N ASP A 60 -2.57 12.11 -4.48
CA ASP A 60 -1.37 12.89 -4.80
C ASP A 60 -0.22 12.02 -5.34
N ILE A 61 -0.30 10.69 -5.18
CA ILE A 61 0.66 9.71 -5.69
C ILE A 61 0.31 9.26 -7.11
N PHE A 62 -0.92 9.51 -7.58
CA PHE A 62 -1.40 8.98 -8.87
C PHE A 62 -0.68 9.55 -10.08
N ASP A 63 -0.08 10.74 -9.95
CA ASP A 63 0.78 11.34 -10.98
C ASP A 63 2.08 10.55 -11.18
N GLU A 64 2.51 9.81 -10.16
CA GLU A 64 3.78 9.08 -10.11
C GLU A 64 3.57 7.57 -10.29
N VAL A 65 2.47 7.02 -9.78
CA VAL A 65 2.18 5.58 -9.79
C VAL A 65 0.71 5.34 -10.10
N SER A 66 0.41 4.47 -11.08
CA SER A 66 -0.96 4.26 -11.52
C SER A 66 -1.84 3.66 -10.40
N PRO A 67 -3.11 4.10 -10.25
CA PRO A 67 -4.03 3.55 -9.26
C PRO A 67 -4.24 2.02 -9.40
N GLU A 68 -4.21 1.53 -10.63
CA GLU A 68 -4.34 0.10 -10.97
C GLU A 68 -3.15 -0.70 -10.42
N ASP A 69 -1.93 -0.19 -10.57
CA ASP A 69 -0.73 -0.87 -10.08
C ASP A 69 -0.66 -0.86 -8.55
N ILE A 70 -1.07 0.25 -7.92
CA ILE A 70 -1.23 0.34 -6.46
C ILE A 70 -2.24 -0.71 -5.98
N TYR A 71 -3.41 -0.79 -6.61
CA TYR A 71 -4.45 -1.76 -6.27
C TYR A 71 -3.95 -3.20 -6.36
N ARG A 72 -3.25 -3.55 -7.46
CA ARG A 72 -2.65 -4.87 -7.65
C ARG A 72 -1.58 -5.18 -6.62
N ALA A 73 -0.72 -4.22 -6.30
CA ALA A 73 0.35 -4.40 -5.34
C ALA A 73 -0.19 -4.64 -3.93
N ILE A 74 -1.24 -3.91 -3.51
CA ILE A 74 -1.91 -4.17 -2.23
C ILE A 74 -2.58 -5.56 -2.22
N ARG A 75 -3.32 -5.92 -3.29
CA ARG A 75 -3.99 -7.23 -3.43
C ARG A 75 -3.03 -8.42 -3.32
N ASN A 76 -1.82 -8.25 -3.86
CA ASN A 76 -0.79 -9.28 -3.95
C ASN A 76 0.28 -9.15 -2.85
N HIS A 77 0.05 -8.32 -1.82
CA HIS A 77 0.99 -8.15 -0.72
C HIS A 77 1.32 -9.49 -0.05
N PRO A 78 2.59 -9.77 0.31
CA PRO A 78 2.98 -11.06 0.90
C PRO A 78 2.26 -11.36 2.22
N GLU A 79 2.06 -10.34 3.07
CA GLU A 79 1.31 -10.42 4.33
C GLU A 79 -0.17 -10.07 4.07
N LYS A 80 -0.88 -10.94 3.33
CA LYS A 80 -2.20 -10.64 2.74
C LYS A 80 -3.26 -10.20 3.75
N GLU A 81 -3.34 -10.83 4.93
CA GLU A 81 -4.39 -10.52 5.91
C GLU A 81 -4.14 -9.18 6.60
N GLU A 82 -2.96 -9.00 7.20
CA GLU A 82 -2.59 -7.77 7.91
C GLU A 82 -2.53 -6.55 6.98
N ALA A 83 -1.96 -6.70 5.77
CA ALA A 83 -1.94 -5.61 4.81
C ALA A 83 -3.34 -5.26 4.30
N ARG A 84 -4.25 -6.24 4.13
CA ARG A 84 -5.64 -5.94 3.77
C ARG A 84 -6.36 -5.14 4.84
N GLU A 85 -6.10 -5.40 6.12
CA GLU A 85 -6.67 -4.58 7.20
C GLU A 85 -6.12 -3.16 7.16
N VAL A 86 -4.80 -3.00 7.01
CA VAL A 86 -4.14 -1.68 6.97
C VAL A 86 -4.56 -0.86 5.76
N TRP A 87 -4.80 -1.50 4.61
CA TRP A 87 -5.13 -0.85 3.33
C TRP A 87 -6.60 -1.03 2.93
N ALA A 88 -7.48 -1.38 3.87
CA ALA A 88 -8.88 -1.69 3.58
C ALA A 88 -9.62 -0.51 2.91
N GLU A 89 -9.41 0.70 3.43
CA GLU A 89 -10.03 1.92 2.93
C GLU A 89 -9.56 2.25 1.50
N GLU A 90 -8.27 2.11 1.23
CA GLU A 90 -7.68 2.39 -0.08
C GLU A 90 -8.06 1.32 -1.10
N LEU A 91 -8.13 0.05 -0.70
CA LEU A 91 -8.65 -1.02 -1.56
C LEU A 91 -10.09 -0.75 -1.98
N LEU A 92 -10.92 -0.25 -1.07
CA LEU A 92 -12.30 0.12 -1.36
C LEU A 92 -12.39 1.36 -2.25
N PHE A 93 -11.58 2.38 -1.97
CA PHE A 93 -11.48 3.59 -2.77
C PHE A 93 -11.01 3.29 -4.20
N LEU A 94 -9.86 2.61 -4.34
CA LEU A 94 -9.29 2.22 -5.63
C LEU A 94 -10.22 1.26 -6.39
N GLY A 95 -10.90 0.34 -5.69
CA GLY A 95 -11.89 -0.54 -6.29
C GLY A 95 -13.05 0.23 -6.94
N LYS A 96 -13.59 1.24 -6.25
CA LYS A 96 -14.63 2.14 -6.79
C LYS A 96 -14.09 2.95 -7.97
N LEU A 97 -12.90 3.53 -7.84
CA LEU A 97 -12.26 4.33 -8.89
C LEU A 97 -12.05 3.54 -10.18
N LEU A 98 -11.68 2.27 -10.07
CA LEU A 98 -11.39 1.36 -11.19
C LEU A 98 -12.63 0.62 -11.71
N GLY A 99 -13.83 0.90 -11.19
CA GLY A 99 -15.07 0.21 -11.59
C GLY A 99 -15.08 -1.29 -11.28
N ARG A 100 -14.27 -1.75 -10.32
CA ARG A 100 -14.17 -3.17 -9.97
C ARG A 100 -15.20 -3.53 -8.91
N PRO A 101 -15.94 -4.65 -9.05
CA PRO A 101 -16.77 -5.12 -7.97
C PRO A 101 -15.88 -5.40 -6.77
N VAL A 102 -16.16 -4.71 -5.65
CA VAL A 102 -15.55 -5.00 -4.34
C VAL A 102 -16.19 -6.29 -3.81
N SER A 103 -16.14 -7.38 -4.59
CA SER A 103 -16.73 -8.66 -4.21
C SER A 103 -15.80 -9.37 -3.24
N GLY A 104 -16.29 -9.56 -2.01
CA GLY A 104 -15.70 -10.48 -1.03
C GLY A 104 -15.31 -9.88 0.32
N TRP A 105 -15.40 -8.56 0.52
CA TRP A 105 -15.09 -7.96 1.82
C TRP A 105 -16.37 -7.60 2.58
N LYS A 106 -16.76 -8.48 3.51
CA LYS A 106 -17.57 -8.05 4.66
C LYS A 106 -16.55 -7.57 5.70
N PRO A 107 -16.52 -6.28 6.09
CA PRO A 107 -15.86 -5.93 7.33
C PRO A 107 -16.50 -6.83 8.39
N ASN A 108 -15.70 -7.64 9.07
CA ASN A 108 -16.14 -8.18 10.34
C ASN A 108 -15.70 -7.12 11.36
N PRO A 109 -16.53 -6.10 11.67
CA PRO A 109 -16.18 -5.19 12.74
C PRO A 109 -16.05 -6.07 13.98
N LYS A 110 -14.83 -6.26 14.49
CA LYS A 110 -14.69 -6.75 15.86
C LYS A 110 -15.51 -5.76 16.68
N PRO A 111 -16.57 -6.19 17.39
CA PRO A 111 -17.33 -5.27 18.19
C PRO A 111 -16.34 -4.64 19.18
N THR A 112 -16.11 -3.33 19.05
CA THR A 112 -15.56 -2.53 20.14
C THR A 112 -16.41 -2.89 21.34
N ARG A 113 -15.80 -3.48 22.38
CA ARG A 113 -16.50 -3.90 23.60
C ARG A 113 -17.50 -2.79 23.97
N GLN A 114 -18.79 -3.07 23.77
CA GLN A 114 -19.84 -2.22 24.31
C GLN A 114 -19.77 -2.44 25.81
N ILE A 115 -19.05 -1.56 26.49
CA ILE A 115 -19.11 -1.43 27.95
C ILE A 115 -20.53 -0.93 28.22
N THR A 116 -21.34 -1.76 28.86
CA THR A 116 -22.68 -1.37 29.28
C THR A 116 -22.54 -0.34 30.41
N LEU A 117 -23.52 0.57 30.53
CA LEU A 117 -23.49 1.66 31.52
C LEU A 117 -23.30 1.18 32.98
N ALA A 118 -23.57 -0.10 33.24
CA ALA A 118 -23.36 -0.75 34.53
C ALA A 118 -21.88 -0.90 34.94
N GLU A 119 -20.94 -0.98 33.99
CA GLU A 119 -19.49 -1.08 34.26
C GLU A 119 -18.82 0.29 34.54
N VAL A 120 -19.52 1.40 34.32
CA VAL A 120 -18.99 2.76 34.53
C VAL A 120 -19.25 3.28 35.95
N ILE A 121 -20.13 2.62 36.71
CA ILE A 121 -20.62 3.11 38.02
C ILE A 121 -20.13 2.24 39.20
N SER A 122 -19.34 1.18 38.98
CA SER A 122 -18.66 0.43 40.05
C SER A 122 -17.33 1.05 40.42
#